data_AF-A0A9E5IEI6-F1
#
_entry.id   AF-A0A9E5IEI6-F1
#
_cell.length_a   1.000
_cell.length_b   1.000
_cell.length_c   1.000
_cell.angle_alpha   90.00
_cell.angle_beta   90.00
_cell.angle_gamma   90.00
#
_symmetry.space_group_name_H-M   'P 1'
#
loop_
_entity.id
_entity.type
_entity.pdbx_description
1 polymer ?
#
loop_
_entity_poly.entity_id
_entity_poly.type
_entity_poly.pdbx_seq_one_letter_code
_entity_poly.pdbx_strand_id
1 'polypeptide(L)' 'MGKVTGFLEYQRLQEASEAPQSRTKHYKEFLLHLSDADAKVQGARCMDCGIPFCNSGCPVNNIIPDW' A
#
# COMPACT_ATOMS: atom_id res chain seq x y z
N MET A 1 -9.57 -6.21 7.24
CA MET A 1 -10.05 -5.86 5.88
C MET A 1 -11.20 -4.87 5.92
N GLY A 2 -11.21 -3.91 5.00
CA GLY A 2 -12.16 -2.79 4.99
C GLY A 2 -13.44 -3.07 4.21
N LYS A 3 -13.70 -2.29 3.16
CA LYS A 3 -14.91 -2.40 2.33
C LYS A 3 -14.63 -3.37 1.17
N VAL A 4 -15.42 -4.44 1.01
CA VAL A 4 -15.22 -5.44 -0.08
C VAL A 4 -15.21 -4.79 -1.47
N THR A 5 -16.00 -3.73 -1.68
CA THR A 5 -16.04 -2.94 -2.93
C THR A 5 -15.06 -1.77 -2.94
N GLY A 6 -14.19 -1.63 -1.93
CA GLY A 6 -13.30 -0.48 -1.76
C GLY A 6 -12.32 -0.31 -2.92
N PHE A 7 -11.96 -1.38 -3.62
CA PHE A 7 -11.11 -1.31 -4.82
C PHE A 7 -11.78 -0.61 -6.01
N LEU A 8 -13.11 -0.58 -6.07
CA LEU A 8 -13.91 0.11 -7.10
C LEU A 8 -14.10 1.59 -6.78
N GLU A 9 -14.22 1.93 -5.50
CA GLU A 9 -14.61 3.25 -5.04
C GLU A 9 -13.42 4.16 -4.75
N TYR A 10 -12.37 3.60 -4.16
CA TYR A 10 -11.15 4.33 -3.91
C TYR A 10 -10.25 4.20 -5.12
N GLN A 11 -9.43 5.22 -5.40
CA GLN A 11 -8.34 5.11 -6.36
C GLN A 11 -7.05 4.71 -5.64
N ARG A 12 -6.12 4.09 -6.38
CA ARG A 12 -4.82 3.75 -5.81
C ARG A 12 -4.07 5.06 -5.60
N LEU A 13 -3.63 5.28 -4.37
CA LEU A 13 -2.77 6.39 -4.02
C LEU A 13 -1.33 5.91 -3.97
N GLN A 14 -0.44 6.62 -4.66
CA GLN A 14 0.99 6.39 -4.56
C GLN A 14 1.58 7.39 -3.56
N GLU A 15 2.53 6.91 -2.77
CA GLU A 15 3.32 7.74 -1.87
C GLU A 15 4.05 8.84 -2.66
N ALA A 16 4.04 10.04 -2.10
CA ALA A 16 4.78 11.15 -2.67
C ALA A 16 6.29 10.88 -2.50
N SER A 17 7.08 11.33 -3.47
CA SER A 17 8.54 11.21 -3.40
C SER A 17 9.17 12.57 -3.57
N GLU A 18 10.28 12.83 -2.88
CA GLU A 18 11.04 14.06 -3.11
C GLU A 18 11.48 14.17 -4.58
N ALA A 19 11.58 15.42 -5.06
CA ALA A 19 12.00 15.70 -6.42
C ALA A 19 13.39 15.10 -6.71
N PRO A 20 13.63 14.57 -7.92
CA PRO A 20 14.92 13.96 -8.28
C PRO A 20 16.14 14.83 -7.98
N GLN A 21 16.05 16.13 -8.21
CA GLN A 21 17.14 17.08 -8.01
C GLN A 21 17.47 17.32 -6.52
N SER A 22 16.53 17.07 -5.61
CA SER A 22 16.73 17.16 -4.17
C SER A 22 17.33 15.87 -3.63
N ARG A 23 16.73 14.72 -3.98
CA ARG A 23 17.14 13.42 -3.44
C ARG A 23 18.51 12.92 -3.92
N THR A 24 19.09 13.50 -4.97
CA THR A 24 20.48 13.20 -5.37
C THR A 24 21.53 13.84 -4.47
N LYS A 25 21.14 14.74 -3.56
CA LYS A 25 22.05 15.46 -2.66
C LYS A 25 22.27 14.76 -1.32
N HIS A 26 21.58 13.65 -1.07
CA HIS A 26 21.70 12.88 0.17
C HIS A 26 21.41 11.40 -0.05
N TYR A 27 21.71 10.59 0.97
CA TYR A 27 21.43 9.14 1.01
C TYR A 27 20.29 8.78 1.98
N LYS A 28 19.53 9.78 2.47
CA LYS A 28 18.34 9.56 3.29
C LYS A 28 17.17 9.07 2.43
N GLU A 29 16.20 8.43 3.09
CA GLU A 29 14.90 8.07 2.52
C GLU A 29 14.22 9.30 1.90
N PHE A 30 13.56 9.11 0.77
CA PHE A 30 12.93 10.19 -0.01
C PHE A 30 11.47 9.88 -0.36
N LEU A 31 10.97 8.68 -0.05
CA LEU A 31 9.55 8.35 -0.09
C LEU A 31 8.87 8.86 1.17
N LEU A 32 7.77 9.58 0.98
CA LEU A 32 6.93 10.12 2.04
C LEU A 32 5.83 9.11 2.33
N HIS A 33 5.78 8.62 3.57
CA HIS A 33 4.76 7.68 4.02
C HIS A 33 3.37 8.29 3.89
N LEU A 34 2.39 7.45 3.58
CA LEU A 34 0.98 7.82 3.69
C LEU A 34 0.64 8.24 5.12
N SER A 35 -0.30 9.18 5.25
CA SER A 35 -0.93 9.42 6.55
C SER A 35 -1.69 8.18 7.01
N ASP A 36 -1.87 7.98 8.32
CA ASP A 36 -2.66 6.85 8.84
C ASP A 36 -4.08 6.79 8.25
N ALA A 37 -4.68 7.96 7.98
CA ALA A 37 -5.98 8.06 7.34
C ALA A 37 -5.94 7.54 5.90
N ASP A 38 -4.95 7.96 5.11
CA ASP A 38 -4.80 7.51 3.72
C ASP A 38 -4.43 6.03 3.64
N ALA A 39 -3.53 5.57 4.50
CA ALA A 39 -3.13 4.17 4.61
C ALA A 39 -4.33 3.28 4.94
N LYS A 40 -5.20 3.71 5.87
CA LYS A 40 -6.46 3.01 6.18
C LYS A 40 -7.39 2.91 4.97
N VAL A 41 -7.50 3.98 4.17
CA VAL A 41 -8.30 3.96 2.93
C VAL A 41 -7.68 3.02 1.89
N GLN A 42 -6.35 3.01 1.73
CA GLN A 42 -5.68 2.11 0.80
C GLN A 42 -5.78 0.63 1.24
N GLY A 43 -5.65 0.34 2.54
CA GLY A 43 -5.88 -1.00 3.09
C GLY A 43 -7.32 -1.48 2.91
N ALA A 44 -8.30 -0.56 2.94
CA ALA A 44 -9.70 -0.86 2.66
C ALA A 44 -9.98 -1.26 1.19
N ARG A 45 -9.00 -1.19 0.30
CA ARG A 45 -9.09 -1.72 -1.08
C ARG A 45 -8.88 -3.24 -1.17
N CYS A 46 -8.37 -3.89 -0.12
CA CYS A 46 -8.22 -5.35 -0.13
C CYS A 46 -9.60 -6.00 -0.33
N MET A 47 -9.69 -6.96 -1.26
CA MET A 47 -10.95 -7.59 -1.65
C MET A 47 -11.37 -8.76 -0.75
N ASP A 48 -10.51 -9.21 0.16
CA ASP A 48 -10.69 -10.47 0.88
C ASP A 48 -11.00 -11.65 -0.05
N CYS A 49 -10.07 -11.94 -0.97
CA CYS A 49 -10.32 -12.73 -2.18
C CYS A 49 -10.71 -14.21 -1.95
N GLY A 50 -10.69 -14.72 -0.71
CA GLY A 50 -10.84 -16.14 -0.37
C GLY A 50 -9.62 -17.01 -0.74
N ILE A 51 -9.09 -16.87 -1.95
CA ILE A 51 -7.81 -17.45 -2.39
C ILE A 51 -6.80 -16.30 -2.58
N PRO A 52 -6.02 -15.94 -1.53
CA PRO A 52 -5.18 -14.76 -1.57
C PRO A 52 -3.87 -15.03 -2.32
N PHE A 53 -3.85 -14.75 -3.63
CA PHE A 53 -2.63 -14.86 -4.46
C PHE A 53 -1.47 -14.01 -3.93
N CYS A 54 -1.76 -12.92 -3.21
CA CYS A 54 -0.74 -12.10 -2.57
C CYS A 54 0.08 -12.88 -1.52
N ASN A 55 -0.53 -13.82 -0.78
CA ASN A 55 0.18 -14.65 0.20
C ASN A 55 1.13 -15.61 -0.51
N SER A 56 0.64 -16.37 -1.51
CA SER A 56 1.48 -17.30 -2.29
C SER A 56 2.54 -16.58 -3.15
N GLY A 57 2.32 -15.32 -3.52
CA GLY A 57 3.30 -14.50 -4.20
C GLY A 57 4.39 -13.93 -3.29
N CYS A 58 4.19 -13.96 -1.98
CA CYS A 58 5.17 -13.53 -0.99
C CYS A 58 6.11 -14.70 -0.66
N PRO A 59 7.43 -14.60 -0.90
CA PRO A 59 8.36 -15.72 -0.65
C PRO A 59 8.43 -16.19 0.81
N VAL A 60 7.97 -15.35 1.74
CA VAL A 60 7.94 -15.64 3.18
C VAL A 60 6.52 -15.94 3.70
N ASN A 61 5.54 -16.09 2.81
CA ASN A 61 4.15 -16.47 3.13
C ASN A 61 3.47 -15.59 4.19
N ASN A 62 3.66 -14.26 4.10
CA ASN A 62 2.96 -13.32 4.98
C ASN A 62 1.44 -13.46 4.79
N ILE A 63 0.70 -13.46 5.91
CA ILE A 63 -0.77 -13.49 5.92
C ILE A 63 -1.33 -12.08 5.64
N ILE A 64 -1.06 -11.56 4.44
CA ILE A 64 -1.32 -10.16 4.04
C ILE A 64 -2.76 -9.70 4.31
N PRO A 65 -3.82 -10.50 4.09
CA PRO A 65 -5.19 -10.03 4.32
C PRO A 65 -5.55 -9.79 5.80
N ASP A 66 -4.80 -10.35 6.76
CA ASP A 66 -5.18 -10.33 8.17
C ASP A 66 -4.81 -9.02 8.90
N TRP A 67 -3.88 -8.24 8.35
CA TRP A 67 -3.37 -7.00 8.95
C TRP A 67 -3.67 -5.75 8.13
#